data_AF-A0A0J1BZ64-F1
#
_entry.id   AF-A0A0J1BZ64-F1
#
_cell.length_a   1.000
_cell.length_b   1.000
_cell.length_c   1.000
_cell.angle_alpha   90.00
_cell.angle_beta   90.00
_cell.angle_gamma   90.00
#
_symmetry.space_group_name_H-M   'P 1'
#
loop_
_entity.id
_entity.type
_entity.pdbx_description
1 polymer ?
#
loop_
_entity_poly.entity_id
_entity_poly.type
_entity_poly.pdbx_seq_one_letter_code
_entity_poly.pdbx_strand_id
1 'polypeptide(L)'
;MALGSAPAGSAAPVTTTAWSGWEDLGGDCRYGTGVSSWARGRLDTFVVGTDDALWHKWWNGRRWSGWESLGGRLRYNPSAVSWDRDRIDCFGIGRDDALWHKWWNGRRWSGWESLGGRCRGGVGVSSWARNRLDCFVLGTDDALWHKWWN
;
A
#
# COMPACT_ATOMS: atom_id res chain seq x y z
N MET A 1 19.30 30.34 50.32
CA MET A 1 20.57 30.08 49.60
C MET A 1 20.41 28.73 48.93
N ALA A 2 20.33 28.72 47.60
CA ALA A 2 20.14 27.50 46.80
C ALA A 2 21.47 26.79 46.57
N LEU A 3 21.43 25.45 46.41
CA LEU A 3 22.12 24.63 45.40
C LEU A 3 21.88 23.14 45.70
N GLY A 4 21.57 22.33 44.67
CA GLY A 4 21.57 20.87 44.76
C GLY A 4 20.74 20.16 43.67
N SER A 5 21.34 19.97 42.49
CA SER A 5 20.75 19.40 41.28
C SER A 5 20.52 17.86 41.30
N ALA A 6 19.68 17.41 40.34
CA ALA A 6 19.60 16.07 39.69
C ALA A 6 18.66 14.99 40.32
N PRO A 7 18.03 14.08 39.54
CA PRO A 7 18.50 13.62 38.23
C PRO A 7 17.52 13.66 37.05
N ALA A 8 18.12 13.56 35.87
CA ALA A 8 17.48 13.20 34.62
C ALA A 8 16.76 11.85 34.78
N GLY A 9 15.43 11.89 34.78
CA GLY A 9 14.62 10.69 34.58
C GLY A 9 14.60 10.38 33.10
N SER A 10 15.23 9.26 32.71
CA SER A 10 15.02 8.67 31.39
C SER A 10 13.53 8.43 31.22
N ALA A 11 12.86 9.19 30.36
CA ALA A 11 11.49 8.87 29.99
C ALA A 11 11.55 7.53 29.24
N ALA A 12 11.02 6.49 29.88
CA ALA A 12 10.69 5.22 29.23
C ALA A 12 9.90 5.50 27.94
N PRO A 13 10.03 4.67 26.89
CA PRO A 13 9.26 4.85 25.67
C PRO A 13 7.78 4.92 26.05
N VAL A 14 7.13 6.03 25.68
CA VAL A 14 5.73 6.27 25.96
C VAL A 14 4.92 5.20 25.22
N THR A 15 4.50 4.15 25.94
CA THR A 15 3.57 3.14 25.45
C THR A 15 2.14 3.65 25.59
N THR A 16 1.83 4.82 25.01
CA THR A 16 0.44 5.24 24.90
C THR A 16 -0.20 4.44 23.79
N THR A 17 -1.07 3.49 24.16
CA THR A 17 -2.09 2.92 23.29
C THR A 17 -3.12 4.00 22.98
N ALA A 18 -2.76 4.94 22.12
CA ALA A 18 -3.61 6.02 21.66
C ALA A 18 -3.32 6.27 20.18
N TRP A 19 -4.34 6.69 19.44
CA TRP A 19 -4.15 7.19 18.08
C TRP A 19 -3.25 8.41 18.11
N SER A 20 -2.27 8.48 17.21
CA SER A 20 -1.52 9.72 16.98
C SER A 20 -2.43 10.79 16.39
N GLY A 21 -1.95 12.04 16.38
CA GLY A 21 -2.50 13.03 15.47
C GLY A 21 -2.29 12.63 14.01
N TRP A 22 -3.00 13.32 13.11
CA TRP A 22 -2.78 13.20 11.68
C TRP A 22 -1.39 13.71 11.28
N GLU A 23 -0.71 12.98 10.40
CA GLU A 23 0.54 13.38 9.75
C GLU A 23 0.26 13.58 8.26
N ASP A 24 0.67 14.73 7.70
CA ASP A 24 0.60 14.96 6.27
C ASP A 24 1.80 14.30 5.57
N LEU A 25 1.53 13.35 4.67
CA LEU A 25 2.55 12.64 3.89
C LEU A 25 2.83 13.30 2.54
N GLY A 26 2.15 14.41 2.24
CA GLY A 26 2.17 15.14 0.97
C GLY A 26 1.62 14.33 -0.21
N GLY A 27 1.81 14.86 -1.42
CA GLY A 27 1.44 14.22 -2.68
C GLY A 27 0.12 14.74 -3.27
N ASP A 28 -0.02 14.60 -4.60
CA ASP A 28 -1.21 15.00 -5.35
C ASP A 28 -2.11 13.78 -5.61
N CYS A 29 -2.84 13.37 -4.57
CA CYS A 29 -3.62 12.12 -4.55
C CYS A 29 -5.04 12.34 -5.11
N ARG A 30 -5.45 11.52 -6.10
CA ARG A 30 -6.78 11.57 -6.73
C ARG A 30 -7.74 10.49 -6.21
N TYR A 31 -7.25 9.25 -6.11
CA TYR A 31 -8.02 8.13 -5.59
C TYR A 31 -7.30 7.52 -4.39
N GLY A 32 -8.06 6.79 -3.56
CA GLY A 32 -7.72 6.35 -2.21
C GLY A 32 -6.48 5.46 -2.10
N THR A 33 -6.34 4.82 -0.93
CA THR A 33 -5.10 4.19 -0.49
C THR A 33 -5.12 2.67 -0.54
N GLY A 34 -4.08 2.08 -1.09
CA GLY A 34 -3.68 0.69 -0.84
C GLY A 34 -2.49 0.66 0.12
N VAL A 35 -2.47 -0.23 1.11
CA VAL A 35 -1.37 -0.29 2.10
C VAL A 35 -0.97 -1.73 2.34
N SER A 36 0.34 -1.98 2.47
CA SER A 36 0.88 -3.29 2.83
C SER A 36 2.05 -3.19 3.81
N SER A 37 2.30 -4.27 4.54
CA SER A 37 3.49 -4.46 5.36
C SER A 37 4.06 -5.86 5.10
N TRP A 38 5.32 -5.93 4.68
CA TRP A 38 6.02 -7.20 4.44
C TRP A 38 7.00 -7.57 5.55
N ALA A 39 7.25 -6.67 6.50
CA ALA A 39 8.06 -6.92 7.69
C ALA A 39 7.79 -5.89 8.79
N ARG A 40 8.19 -6.23 10.03
CA ARG A 40 8.18 -5.28 11.15
C ARG A 40 8.95 -4.01 10.79
N GLY A 41 8.35 -2.85 11.07
CA GLY A 41 8.97 -1.55 10.80
C GLY A 41 8.91 -1.13 9.34
N ARG A 42 8.13 -1.82 8.50
CA ARG A 42 7.96 -1.50 7.10
C ARG A 42 6.49 -1.35 6.74
N LEU A 43 6.16 -0.21 6.15
CA LEU A 43 4.86 0.07 5.54
C LEU A 43 5.09 0.59 4.13
N ASP A 44 4.25 0.18 3.20
CA ASP A 44 4.23 0.63 1.83
C ASP A 44 2.81 1.10 1.52
N THR A 45 2.67 2.37 1.14
CA THR A 45 1.39 2.98 0.78
C THR A 45 1.37 3.35 -0.69
N PHE A 46 0.20 3.18 -1.29
CA PHE A 46 -0.05 3.36 -2.71
C PHE A 46 -1.28 4.24 -2.90
N VAL A 47 -1.19 5.19 -3.81
CA VAL A 47 -2.29 6.08 -4.20
C VAL A 47 -2.33 6.20 -5.71
N VAL A 48 -3.48 6.56 -6.27
CA VAL A 48 -3.51 7.01 -7.67
C VAL A 48 -3.39 8.52 -7.69
N GLY A 49 -2.40 9.02 -8.43
CA GLY A 49 -2.12 10.45 -8.57
C GLY A 49 -3.13 11.16 -9.49
N THR A 50 -3.03 12.48 -9.57
CA THR A 50 -3.81 13.30 -10.52
C THR A 50 -3.48 13.02 -11.99
N ASP A 51 -2.34 12.37 -12.25
CA ASP A 51 -1.87 11.87 -13.55
C ASP A 51 -2.35 10.45 -13.89
N ASP A 52 -3.24 9.87 -13.07
CA ASP A 52 -3.72 8.49 -13.13
C ASP A 52 -2.63 7.41 -12.92
N ALA A 53 -1.39 7.78 -12.56
CA ALA A 53 -0.34 6.81 -12.24
C ALA A 53 -0.51 6.27 -10.82
N LEU A 54 -0.01 5.06 -10.57
CA LEU A 54 0.16 4.57 -9.20
C LEU A 54 1.42 5.23 -8.60
N TRP A 55 1.28 5.84 -7.44
CA TRP A 55 2.37 6.44 -6.67
C TRP A 55 2.60 5.66 -5.39
N HIS A 56 3.87 5.50 -5.02
CA HIS A 56 4.32 4.70 -3.88
C HIS A 56 5.16 5.55 -2.92
N LYS A 57 4.92 5.36 -1.62
CA LYS A 57 5.73 5.91 -0.54
C LYS A 57 5.85 4.85 0.55
N TRP A 58 6.96 4.82 1.26
CA TRP A 58 7.19 3.79 2.27
C TRP A 58 7.83 4.32 3.54
N TRP A 59 7.51 3.67 4.65
CA TRP A 59 8.16 3.85 5.94
C TRP A 59 9.26 2.79 6.11
N ASN A 60 10.47 3.21 6.47
CA ASN A 60 11.61 2.29 6.63
C ASN A 60 11.97 1.96 8.09
N GLY A 61 11.09 2.27 9.03
CA GLY A 61 11.34 2.09 10.47
C GLY A 61 11.83 3.37 11.15
N ARG A 62 12.23 4.39 10.37
CA ARG A 62 12.77 5.66 10.88
C ARG A 62 12.18 6.90 10.22
N ARG A 63 11.89 6.83 8.92
CA ARG A 63 11.31 7.94 8.15
C ARG A 63 10.51 7.42 6.96
N TRP A 64 9.63 8.27 6.46
CA TRP A 64 9.01 8.09 5.16
C TRP A 64 10.01 8.40 4.03
N SER A 65 9.86 7.73 2.90
CA SER A 65 10.56 8.03 1.64
C SER A 65 10.00 9.27 0.94
N GLY A 66 10.61 9.65 -0.19
CA GLY A 66 9.91 10.46 -1.20
C GLY A 66 8.82 9.65 -1.92
N TRP A 67 7.94 10.32 -2.65
CA TRP A 67 6.99 9.68 -3.56
C TRP A 67 7.71 9.17 -4.81
N GLU A 68 7.43 7.93 -5.19
CA GLU A 68 7.95 7.26 -6.39
C GLU A 68 6.79 6.93 -7.33
N SER A 69 6.86 7.33 -8.60
CA SER A 69 5.87 6.94 -9.59
C SER A 69 6.14 5.51 -10.05
N LEU A 70 5.11 4.67 -9.97
CA LEU A 70 5.11 3.29 -10.47
C LEU A 70 4.46 3.18 -11.85
N GLY A 71 4.10 4.32 -12.46
CA GLY A 71 3.43 4.42 -13.75
C GLY A 71 2.03 3.82 -13.75
N GLY A 72 1.56 3.40 -14.93
CA GLY A 72 0.21 2.88 -15.12
C GLY A 72 -0.80 3.97 -15.47
N ARG A 73 -2.06 3.57 -15.67
CA ARG A 73 -3.21 4.45 -15.95
C ARG A 73 -4.46 3.88 -15.28
N LEU A 74 -4.64 4.19 -14.01
CA LEU A 74 -5.64 3.62 -13.13
C LEU A 74 -6.80 4.60 -12.89
N ARG A 75 -8.01 4.07 -12.64
CA ARG A 75 -9.21 4.91 -12.50
C ARG A 75 -10.03 4.71 -11.22
N TYR A 76 -9.51 3.98 -10.25
CA TYR A 76 -10.11 3.77 -8.92
C TYR A 76 -9.01 3.56 -7.85
N ASN A 77 -9.41 3.40 -6.59
CA ASN A 77 -8.50 3.09 -5.49
C ASN A 77 -7.71 1.81 -5.80
N PRO A 78 -6.39 1.80 -5.54
CA PRO A 78 -5.57 0.61 -5.65
C PRO A 78 -5.75 -0.28 -4.41
N SER A 79 -5.25 -1.50 -4.50
CA SER A 79 -5.17 -2.44 -3.36
C SER A 79 -3.78 -3.06 -3.31
N ALA A 80 -3.27 -3.39 -2.13
CA ALA A 80 -1.93 -3.95 -1.96
C ALA A 80 -1.90 -5.02 -0.87
N VAL A 81 -1.06 -6.04 -1.07
CA VAL A 81 -0.83 -7.12 -0.12
C VAL A 81 0.62 -7.58 -0.18
N SER A 82 1.05 -8.28 0.87
CA SER A 82 2.31 -9.00 0.89
C SER A 82 2.04 -10.43 1.35
N TRP A 83 2.69 -11.40 0.72
CA TRP A 83 2.65 -12.82 1.12
C TRP A 83 4.00 -13.33 1.65
N ASP A 84 5.05 -12.51 1.63
CA ASP A 84 6.37 -12.82 2.17
C ASP A 84 7.23 -11.56 2.40
N ARG A 85 8.32 -11.72 3.14
CA ARG A 85 9.35 -10.69 3.26
C ARG A 85 9.83 -10.25 1.87
N ASP A 86 10.04 -8.94 1.71
CA ASP A 86 10.52 -8.31 0.47
C ASP A 86 9.59 -8.56 -0.74
N ARG A 87 8.32 -8.89 -0.49
CA ARG A 87 7.28 -9.03 -1.50
C ARG A 87 6.16 -8.03 -1.26
N ILE A 88 5.74 -7.36 -2.33
CA ILE A 88 4.51 -6.57 -2.36
C ILE A 88 3.84 -6.81 -3.71
N ASP A 89 2.53 -6.99 -3.69
CA ASP A 89 1.68 -7.11 -4.87
C ASP A 89 0.65 -5.98 -4.81
N CYS A 90 0.58 -5.15 -5.86
CA CYS A 90 -0.37 -4.07 -5.98
C CYS A 90 -1.26 -4.25 -7.20
N PHE A 91 -2.53 -3.91 -7.01
CA PHE A 91 -3.60 -4.12 -7.96
C PHE A 91 -4.34 -2.81 -8.18
N GLY A 92 -4.77 -2.58 -9.42
CA GLY A 92 -5.57 -1.43 -9.80
C GLY A 92 -6.41 -1.72 -11.02
N ILE A 93 -7.50 -0.98 -11.19
CA ILE A 93 -8.34 -1.09 -12.40
C ILE A 93 -7.88 -0.05 -13.40
N GLY A 94 -7.54 -0.52 -14.60
CA GLY A 94 -7.09 0.31 -15.71
C GLY A 94 -8.25 1.06 -16.37
N ARG A 95 -7.93 2.03 -17.24
CA ARG A 95 -8.93 2.74 -18.05
C ARG A 95 -9.71 1.82 -19.00
N ASP A 96 -9.18 0.65 -19.30
CA ASP A 96 -9.75 -0.42 -20.12
C ASP A 96 -10.68 -1.38 -19.34
N ASP A 97 -11.04 -1.05 -18.09
CA ASP A 97 -11.86 -1.91 -17.20
C ASP A 97 -11.20 -3.24 -16.81
N ALA A 98 -9.92 -3.47 -17.14
CA ALA A 98 -9.20 -4.66 -16.71
C ALA A 98 -8.59 -4.48 -15.32
N LEU A 99 -8.44 -5.59 -14.59
CA LEU A 99 -7.58 -5.63 -13.41
C LEU A 99 -6.12 -5.69 -13.86
N TRP A 100 -5.30 -4.81 -13.32
CA TRP A 100 -3.86 -4.73 -13.56
C TRP A 100 -3.09 -5.05 -12.29
N HIS A 101 -1.94 -5.69 -12.46
CA HIS A 101 -1.07 -6.15 -11.39
C HIS A 101 0.37 -5.69 -11.60
N LYS A 102 1.03 -5.30 -10.52
CA LYS A 102 2.45 -4.94 -10.46
C LYS A 102 2.99 -5.39 -9.11
N TRP A 103 4.27 -5.77 -9.06
CA TRP A 103 4.83 -6.29 -7.82
C TRP A 103 6.28 -5.91 -7.59
N TRP A 104 6.66 -5.90 -6.31
CA TRP A 104 8.04 -5.81 -5.83
C TRP A 104 8.58 -7.21 -5.55
N ASN A 105 9.85 -7.46 -5.87
CA ASN A 105 10.50 -8.77 -5.67
C ASN A 105 11.74 -8.72 -4.77
N GLY A 106 11.88 -7.66 -3.96
CA GLY A 106 13.07 -7.43 -3.12
C GLY A 106 14.19 -6.67 -3.82
N ARG A 107 14.12 -6.49 -5.14
CA ARG A 107 15.16 -5.80 -5.93
C ARG A 107 14.61 -4.74 -6.85
N ARG A 108 13.48 -5.00 -7.51
CA ARG A 108 12.85 -4.08 -8.45
C ARG A 108 11.35 -4.31 -8.52
N TRP A 109 10.64 -3.27 -8.96
CA TRP A 109 9.28 -3.39 -9.43
C TRP A 109 9.23 -4.11 -10.78
N SER A 110 8.20 -4.92 -10.98
CA SER A 110 7.88 -5.54 -12.27
C SER A 110 7.38 -4.52 -13.30
N GLY A 111 7.14 -4.95 -14.54
CA GLY A 111 6.21 -4.25 -15.43
C GLY A 111 4.76 -4.39 -14.93
N TRP A 112 3.87 -3.57 -15.46
CA TRP A 112 2.42 -3.78 -15.30
C TRP A 112 1.99 -4.96 -16.17
N GLU A 113 1.21 -5.87 -15.60
CA GLU A 113 0.55 -6.96 -16.35
C GLU A 113 -0.97 -6.86 -16.22
N SER A 114 -1.67 -7.14 -17.31
CA SER A 114 -3.13 -7.22 -17.30
C SER A 114 -3.56 -8.62 -16.86
N LEU A 115 -4.47 -8.68 -15.89
CA LEU A 115 -5.15 -9.90 -15.47
C LEU A 115 -6.52 -10.06 -16.16
N GLY A 116 -6.86 -9.13 -17.07
CA GLY A 116 -8.12 -9.09 -17.80
C GLY A 116 -9.32 -8.72 -16.92
N GLY A 117 -10.51 -9.14 -17.36
CA GLY A 117 -11.77 -8.88 -16.67
C GLY A 117 -12.51 -7.63 -17.16
N ARG A 118 -13.69 -7.39 -16.57
CA ARG A 118 -14.50 -6.19 -16.73
C ARG A 118 -14.91 -5.69 -15.34
N CYS A 119 -14.06 -4.86 -14.75
CA CYS A 119 -14.10 -4.45 -13.36
C CYS A 119 -14.65 -3.03 -13.25
N ARG A 120 -15.76 -2.84 -12.52
CA ARG A 120 -16.35 -1.50 -12.30
C ARG A 120 -15.87 -0.82 -11.01
N GLY A 121 -15.09 -1.51 -10.17
CA GLY A 121 -14.53 -0.96 -8.93
C GLY A 121 -14.22 -2.03 -7.87
N GLY A 122 -13.96 -1.58 -6.65
CA GLY A 122 -13.91 -2.43 -5.45
C GLY A 122 -12.79 -3.46 -5.45
N VAL A 123 -11.55 -3.05 -5.71
CA VAL A 123 -10.39 -3.96 -5.64
C VAL A 123 -10.05 -4.29 -4.19
N GLY A 124 -10.28 -5.54 -3.80
CA GLY A 124 -9.80 -6.11 -2.53
C GLY A 124 -8.76 -7.19 -2.81
N VAL A 125 -7.69 -7.25 -2.02
CA VAL A 125 -6.72 -8.35 -2.11
C VAL A 125 -6.33 -8.86 -0.73
N SER A 126 -6.15 -10.16 -0.61
CA SER A 126 -5.61 -10.80 0.58
C SER A 126 -4.64 -11.94 0.23
N SER A 127 -3.92 -12.39 1.25
CA SER A 127 -3.08 -13.58 1.21
C SER A 127 -3.22 -14.30 2.53
N TRP A 128 -3.31 -15.63 2.47
CA TRP A 128 -3.32 -16.50 3.66
C TRP A 128 -2.09 -17.40 3.78
N ALA A 129 -1.20 -17.39 2.78
CA ALA A 129 -0.01 -18.22 2.76
C ALA A 129 1.04 -17.65 1.81
N ARG A 130 2.28 -18.13 1.97
CA ARG A 130 3.36 -17.84 1.02
C ARG A 130 2.93 -18.26 -0.39
N ASN A 131 3.24 -17.43 -1.38
CA ASN A 131 2.88 -17.59 -2.79
C ASN A 131 1.37 -17.63 -3.06
N ARG A 132 0.53 -17.18 -2.13
CA ARG A 132 -0.92 -17.11 -2.32
C ARG A 132 -1.38 -15.68 -2.48
N LEU A 133 -2.22 -15.43 -3.49
CA LEU A 133 -2.95 -14.17 -3.65
C LEU A 133 -4.40 -14.45 -4.02
N ASP A 134 -5.31 -13.67 -3.46
CA ASP A 134 -6.73 -13.67 -3.75
C ASP A 134 -7.19 -12.25 -4.00
N CYS A 135 -7.56 -11.95 -5.23
CA CYS A 135 -8.07 -10.65 -5.63
C CYS A 135 -9.55 -10.73 -5.93
N PHE A 136 -10.27 -9.71 -5.48
CA PHE A 136 -11.71 -9.56 -5.58
C PHE A 136 -12.05 -8.23 -6.24
N VAL A 137 -13.03 -8.23 -7.13
CA VAL A 137 -13.47 -7.04 -7.87
C VAL A 137 -14.98 -7.05 -8.04
N LEU A 138 -15.60 -5.87 -8.15
CA LEU A 138 -16.98 -5.76 -8.61
C LEU A 138 -17.01 -5.82 -10.14
N GLY A 139 -17.81 -6.75 -10.68
CA GLY A 139 -18.05 -6.90 -12.11
C GLY A 139 -19.09 -5.93 -12.64
N THR A 140 -19.19 -5.82 -13.96
CA THR A 140 -20.22 -5.00 -14.64
C THR A 140 -21.65 -5.55 -14.47
N ASP A 141 -21.77 -6.78 -14.02
CA ASP A 141 -23.02 -7.49 -13.69
C ASP A 141 -23.40 -7.35 -12.21
N ASP A 142 -22.75 -6.44 -11.48
CA ASP A 142 -22.93 -6.22 -10.04
C ASP A 142 -22.56 -7.40 -9.14
N ALA A 143 -21.92 -8.43 -9.69
CA ALA A 143 -21.40 -9.56 -8.91
C ALA A 143 -19.99 -9.28 -8.37
N LEU A 144 -19.65 -9.98 -7.28
CA LEU A 144 -18.29 -10.08 -6.78
C LEU A 144 -17.55 -11.18 -7.55
N TRP A 145 -16.46 -10.81 -8.22
CA TRP A 145 -15.62 -11.75 -8.95
C TRP A 145 -14.31 -11.97 -8.20
N HIS A 146 -13.76 -13.18 -8.32
CA HIS A 146 -12.55 -13.62 -7.65
C HIS A 146 -11.55 -14.20 -8.66
N LYS A 147 -10.27 -13.86 -8.49
CA LYS A 147 -9.15 -14.46 -9.22
C LYS A 147 -8.00 -14.69 -8.25
N TRP A 148 -7.20 -15.72 -8.50
CA TRP A 148 -6.16 -16.12 -7.57
C TRP A 148 -4.87 -16.59 -8.23
N TRP A 149 -3.80 -16.62 -7.43
CA TRP A 149 -2.48 -17.16 -7.75
C TRP A 149 -2.02 -18.17 -6.67
N ASN A 150 -1.25 -19.21 -7.04
CA ASN A 150 -0.60 -20.15 -6.12
C ASN A 150 0.75 -20.66 -6.61
#